data_AF-A0A523REY4-F1
#
_entry.id   AF-A0A523REY4-F1
#
_cell.length_a   1.000
_cell.length_b   1.000
_cell.length_c   1.000
_cell.angle_alpha   90.00
_cell.angle_beta   90.00
_cell.angle_gamma   90.00
#
_symmetry.space_group_name_H-M   'P 1'
#
loop_
_entity.id
_entity.type
_entity.pdbx_description
1 polymer ?
#
loop_
_entity_poly.entity_id
_entity_poly.type
_entity_poly.pdbx_seq_one_letter_code
_entity_poly.pdbx_strand_id
1 'polypeptide(L)'
;MINPPVLTPWSGHPGPKSTNLRPPLSPRDIKKLRVGELVKINGQIVTARDRAYVRALELLRAGKRLPLDLRGAVIYHCGPIVRKTPRSWQILSAGPTTSARLDRMQ
;
A
#
# COMPACT_ATOMS: atom_id res chain seq x y z
N MET A 1 25.22 -28.02 5.44
CA MET A 1 24.40 -26.83 5.71
C MET A 1 25.19 -25.61 5.25
N ILE A 2 24.81 -25.00 4.12
CA ILE A 2 25.45 -23.79 3.63
C ILE A 2 24.65 -22.61 4.19
N ASN A 3 25.25 -21.83 5.07
CA ASN A 3 24.64 -20.59 5.57
C ASN A 3 24.58 -19.58 4.42
N PRO A 4 23.42 -18.96 4.13
CA PRO A 4 23.36 -17.92 3.12
C PRO A 4 24.20 -16.72 3.60
N PRO A 5 24.92 -16.01 2.69
CA PRO A 5 25.72 -14.86 3.07
C PRO A 5 24.80 -13.75 3.58
N VAL A 6 25.06 -13.28 4.79
CA VAL A 6 24.45 -12.04 5.30
C VAL A 6 24.95 -10.91 4.40
N LEU A 7 24.02 -10.24 3.72
CA LEU A 7 24.32 -9.02 2.97
C LEU A 7 24.74 -7.92 3.96
N THR A 8 26.01 -7.88 4.32
CA THR A 8 26.59 -6.72 5.01
C THR A 8 26.57 -5.54 4.05
N PRO A 9 26.05 -4.37 4.47
CA PRO A 9 26.16 -3.16 3.67
C PRO A 9 27.63 -2.87 3.38
N TRP A 10 27.95 -2.57 2.12
CA TRP A 10 29.27 -2.11 1.70
C TRP A 10 29.63 -0.83 2.49
N SER A 11 30.82 -0.79 3.08
CA SER A 11 31.24 0.12 4.17
C SER A 11 31.25 1.62 3.86
N GLY A 12 30.76 2.05 2.68
CA GLY A 12 30.71 3.46 2.26
C GLY A 12 29.37 3.93 1.69
N HIS A 13 28.33 3.10 1.64
CA HIS A 13 27.01 3.56 1.20
C HIS A 13 26.13 3.85 2.43
N PRO A 14 25.74 5.11 2.69
CA PRO A 14 24.67 5.36 3.64
C PRO A 14 23.46 4.56 3.15
N GLY A 15 22.92 3.69 4.02
CA GLY A 15 21.75 2.90 3.68
C GLY A 15 20.62 3.79 3.14
N PRO A 16 19.66 3.23 2.40
CA PRO A 16 18.61 4.04 1.79
C PRO A 16 17.97 4.91 2.87
N LYS A 17 17.84 6.20 2.57
CA LYS A 17 17.10 7.15 3.40
C LYS A 17 15.76 6.50 3.79
N SER A 18 15.34 6.67 5.03
CA SER A 18 14.10 6.07 5.53
C SER A 18 13.12 7.17 5.93
N THR A 19 11.90 7.12 5.41
CA THR A 19 10.81 8.04 5.76
C THR A 19 9.63 7.29 6.37
N ASN A 20 9.08 7.83 7.45
CA ASN A 20 7.86 7.33 8.09
C ASN A 20 6.67 8.19 7.63
N LEU A 21 5.62 7.55 7.14
CA LEU A 21 4.39 8.21 6.69
C LEU A 21 3.21 7.74 7.54
N ARG A 22 2.27 8.65 7.79
CA ARG A 22 1.03 8.38 8.53
C ARG A 22 -0.15 8.95 7.78
N PRO A 23 -0.98 8.11 7.14
CA PRO A 23 -2.18 8.56 6.43
C PRO A 23 -3.19 9.24 7.38
N PRO A 24 -4.00 10.19 6.89
CA PRO A 24 -4.06 10.68 5.51
C PRO A 24 -2.86 11.57 5.13
N LEU A 25 -2.29 11.31 3.96
CA LEU A 25 -1.07 11.97 3.46
C LEU A 25 -1.40 13.26 2.72
N SER A 26 -0.56 14.27 2.92
CA SER A 26 -0.62 15.52 2.17
C SER A 26 0.25 15.45 0.91
N PRO A 27 -0.01 16.30 -0.10
CA PRO A 27 0.90 16.42 -1.26
C PRO A 27 2.34 16.78 -0.87
N ARG A 28 2.54 17.47 0.27
CA ARG A 28 3.88 17.83 0.76
C ARG A 28 4.65 16.62 1.28
N ASP A 29 3.96 15.63 1.84
CA ASP A 29 4.58 14.40 2.32
C ASP A 29 5.12 13.57 1.15
N ILE A 30 4.34 13.49 0.07
CA ILE A 30 4.71 12.75 -1.14
C ILE A 30 5.85 13.43 -1.91
N LYS A 31 5.82 14.76 -2.06
CA LYS A 31 6.84 15.52 -2.81
C LYS A 31 8.27 15.39 -2.26
N LYS A 32 8.41 15.01 -0.98
CA LYS A 32 9.70 14.83 -0.32
C LYS A 32 10.33 13.46 -0.59
N LEU A 33 9.56 12.50 -1.10
CA LEU A 33 10.03 11.15 -1.37
C LEU A 33 10.97 11.14 -2.58
N ARG A 34 11.88 10.18 -2.59
CA ARG A 34 12.80 9.90 -3.70
C ARG A 34 12.75 8.42 -4.06
N VAL A 35 13.05 8.10 -5.31
CA VAL A 35 13.20 6.71 -5.76
C VAL A 35 14.37 6.07 -5.00
N GLY A 36 14.20 4.82 -4.58
CA GLY A 36 15.18 4.09 -3.78
C GLY A 36 15.09 4.35 -2.27
N GLU A 37 14.18 5.22 -1.82
CA GLU A 37 13.95 5.50 -0.41
C GLU A 37 13.11 4.41 0.27
N LEU A 38 13.46 4.02 1.49
CA LEU A 38 12.64 3.11 2.30
C LEU A 38 11.49 3.89 2.94
N VAL A 39 10.26 3.48 2.66
CA VAL A 39 9.06 4.10 3.24
C VAL A 39 8.37 3.14 4.20
N LYS A 40 8.15 3.59 5.43
CA LYS A 40 7.34 2.88 6.43
C LYS A 40 6.01 3.59 6.60
N ILE A 41 4.92 2.85 6.55
CA ILE A 41 3.57 3.40 6.66
C ILE A 41 2.97 2.96 7.98
N ASN A 42 2.62 3.93 8.84
CA ASN A 42 2.03 3.71 10.14
C ASN A 42 0.64 4.35 10.18
N GLY A 43 -0.41 3.55 10.12
CA GLY A 43 -1.78 4.03 10.15
C GLY A 43 -2.72 3.16 9.34
N GLN A 44 -3.87 3.70 9.00
CA GLN A 44 -4.86 2.99 8.21
C GLN A 44 -4.46 2.97 6.73
N ILE A 45 -4.49 1.78 6.15
CA ILE A 45 -4.35 1.55 4.70
C ILE A 45 -5.61 0.90 4.17
N VAL A 46 -5.86 1.05 2.88
CA VAL A 46 -7.03 0.49 2.19
C VAL A 46 -6.52 -0.55 1.21
N THR A 47 -7.06 -1.78 1.24
CA THR A 47 -6.73 -2.78 0.23
C THR A 47 -7.70 -2.67 -0.95
N ALA A 48 -7.16 -2.69 -2.16
CA ALA A 48 -7.96 -2.71 -3.39
C ALA A 48 -7.23 -3.45 -4.51
N ARG A 49 -7.99 -4.14 -5.35
CA ARG A 49 -7.52 -4.79 -6.58
C ARG A 49 -8.61 -4.69 -7.65
N ASP A 50 -8.51 -5.48 -8.71
CA ASP A 50 -9.32 -5.42 -9.93
C ASP A 50 -10.80 -5.03 -9.70
N ARG A 51 -11.56 -5.87 -8.97
CA ARG A 51 -13.01 -5.68 -8.80
C ARG A 51 -13.35 -4.42 -7.99
N ALA A 52 -12.48 -4.01 -7.07
CA ALA A 52 -12.69 -2.80 -6.29
C ALA A 52 -12.54 -1.54 -7.17
N TYR A 53 -11.53 -1.51 -8.05
CA TYR A 53 -11.34 -0.43 -9.02
C TYR A 53 -12.48 -0.36 -10.04
N VAL A 54 -12.88 -1.50 -10.62
CA VAL A 54 -14.05 -1.57 -11.53
C VAL A 54 -15.29 -0.99 -10.86
N ARG A 55 -15.58 -1.42 -9.63
CA ARG A 55 -16.74 -0.93 -8.89
C ARG A 55 -16.66 0.56 -8.56
N ALA A 56 -15.48 1.06 -8.19
CA ALA A 56 -15.27 2.47 -7.92
C ALA A 56 -15.56 3.32 -9.17
N LEU A 57 -15.05 2.91 -10.33
CA LEU A 57 -15.30 3.60 -11.59
C LEU A 57 -16.77 3.57 -12.00
N GLU A 58 -17.47 2.44 -11.82
CA GLU A 58 -18.92 2.37 -12.05
C GLU A 58 -19.70 3.39 -11.20
N LEU A 59 -19.37 3.48 -9.91
CA LEU A 59 -20.01 4.42 -8.99
C LEU A 59 -19.76 5.88 -9.44
N LEU A 60 -18.51 6.21 -9.76
CA LEU A 60 -18.12 7.54 -10.20
C LEU A 60 -18.80 7.93 -11.52
N ARG A 61 -18.85 7.01 -12.50
CA ARG A 61 -19.56 7.23 -13.78
C ARG A 61 -21.06 7.43 -13.59
N ALA A 62 -21.65 6.78 -12.59
CA ALA A 62 -23.04 6.95 -12.23
C ALA A 62 -23.30 8.20 -11.35
N GLY A 63 -22.31 9.07 -11.14
CA GLY A 63 -22.42 10.26 -10.29
C GLY A 63 -22.58 9.95 -8.79
N LYS A 64 -22.31 8.69 -8.38
CA LYS A 64 -22.42 8.25 -6.98
C LYS A 64 -21.12 8.49 -6.24
N ARG A 65 -21.24 8.65 -4.91
CA ARG A 65 -20.08 8.75 -4.02
C ARG A 65 -19.43 7.38 -3.78
N LEU A 66 -18.13 7.38 -3.59
CA LEU A 66 -17.40 6.20 -3.11
C LEU A 66 -17.80 5.90 -1.65
N PRO A 67 -17.77 4.62 -1.24
CA PRO A 67 -18.09 4.23 0.13
C PRO A 67 -17.03 4.65 1.16
N LEU A 68 -15.87 5.14 0.70
CA LEU A 68 -14.76 5.62 1.51
C LEU A 68 -14.15 6.86 0.87
N ASP A 69 -13.70 7.82 1.70
CA ASP A 69 -12.85 8.92 1.23
C ASP A 69 -11.41 8.43 1.03
N LEU A 70 -10.93 8.48 -0.20
CA LEU A 70 -9.59 8.04 -0.58
C LEU A 70 -8.58 9.18 -0.65
N ARG A 71 -8.98 10.43 -0.36
CA ARG A 71 -8.05 11.57 -0.37
C ARG A 71 -6.97 11.40 0.69
N GLY A 72 -5.71 11.36 0.24
CA GLY A 72 -4.55 11.10 1.10
C GLY A 72 -4.47 9.67 1.65
N ALA A 73 -5.35 8.76 1.23
CA ALA A 73 -5.28 7.37 1.63
C ALA A 73 -4.11 6.65 0.95
N VAL A 74 -3.62 5.60 1.60
CA VAL A 74 -2.68 4.65 0.99
C VAL A 74 -3.48 3.45 0.51
N ILE A 75 -3.45 3.23 -0.80
CA ILE A 75 -4.05 2.04 -1.41
C ILE A 75 -2.98 0.96 -1.55
N TYR A 76 -3.22 -0.18 -0.93
CA TYR A 76 -2.36 -1.35 -1.04
C TYR A 76 -2.98 -2.37 -1.99
N HIS A 77 -2.30 -2.62 -3.10
CA HIS A 77 -2.71 -3.63 -4.08
C HIS A 77 -2.53 -5.02 -3.50
N CYS A 78 -3.58 -5.53 -2.85
CA CYS A 78 -3.53 -6.74 -2.05
C CYS A 78 -4.90 -7.42 -2.03
N GLY A 79 -4.91 -8.75 -2.14
CA GLY A 79 -6.05 -9.60 -1.79
C GLY A 79 -5.74 -10.33 -0.49
N PRO A 80 -6.01 -9.73 0.68
CA PRO A 80 -5.60 -10.33 1.96
C PRO A 80 -6.41 -11.60 2.26
N ILE A 81 -5.76 -12.54 2.94
CA ILE A 81 -6.44 -13.68 3.56
C ILE A 81 -6.91 -13.22 4.94
N VAL A 82 -8.21 -13.24 5.15
CA VAL A 82 -8.84 -12.71 6.37
C VAL A 82 -9.67 -13.81 7.03
N ARG A 83 -9.55 -13.91 8.36
CA ARG A 83 -10.38 -14.77 9.20
C ARG A 83 -11.34 -13.93 10.02
N LYS A 84 -12.63 -14.27 9.97
CA LYS A 84 -13.64 -13.70 10.86
C LYS A 84 -13.51 -14.32 12.25
N THR A 85 -13.51 -13.50 13.29
CA THR A 85 -13.60 -13.90 14.69
C THR A 85 -14.94 -13.40 15.26
N PRO A 86 -15.36 -13.85 16.47
CA PRO A 86 -16.62 -13.39 17.06
C PRO A 86 -16.70 -11.87 17.27
N ARG A 87 -15.56 -11.18 17.44
CA ARG A 87 -15.51 -9.75 17.77
C ARG A 87 -14.92 -8.86 16.66
N SER A 88 -14.21 -9.45 15.71
CA SER A 88 -13.43 -8.68 14.73
C SER A 88 -13.00 -9.51 13.51
N TRP A 89 -12.27 -8.88 12.61
CA TRP A 89 -11.56 -9.55 11.52
C TRP A 89 -10.07 -9.57 11.80
N GLN A 90 -9.42 -10.70 11.51
CA GLN A 90 -7.97 -10.87 11.63
C GLN A 90 -7.36 -11.08 10.24
N ILE A 91 -6.38 -10.26 9.89
CA ILE A 91 -5.56 -10.48 8.69
C ILE A 91 -4.56 -11.62 8.98
N LEU A 92 -4.60 -12.68 8.18
CA LEU A 92 -3.65 -13.80 8.28
C LEU A 92 -2.47 -13.63 7.33
N SER A 93 -2.72 -13.09 6.13
CA SER A 93 -1.70 -12.79 5.14
C SER A 93 -2.14 -11.63 4.28
N ALA A 94 -1.19 -10.78 3.89
CA ALA A 94 -1.43 -9.60 3.06
C ALA A 94 -0.26 -9.37 2.09
N GLY A 95 0.05 -10.39 1.28
CA GLY A 95 1.01 -10.27 0.19
C GLY A 95 0.52 -9.33 -0.92
N PRO A 96 1.43 -8.63 -1.61
CA PRO A 96 1.05 -7.72 -2.69
C PRO A 96 0.57 -8.48 -3.94
N THR A 97 -0.13 -7.78 -4.82
CA THR A 97 -0.36 -8.19 -6.20
C THR A 97 0.28 -7.20 -7.16
N THR A 98 0.40 -7.58 -8.44
CA THR A 98 1.04 -6.78 -9.47
C THR A 98 0.26 -5.49 -9.74
N SER A 99 0.86 -4.34 -9.40
CA SER A 99 0.24 -3.01 -9.58
C SER A 99 -0.06 -2.66 -11.03
N ALA A 100 0.77 -3.10 -11.98
CA ALA A 100 0.63 -2.78 -13.41
C ALA A 100 -0.74 -3.17 -14.01
N ARG A 101 -1.43 -4.14 -13.41
CA ARG A 101 -2.79 -4.56 -13.82
C ARG A 101 -3.84 -3.47 -13.59
N LEU A 102 -3.53 -2.48 -12.75
CA LEU A 102 -4.45 -1.46 -12.28
C LEU A 102 -4.15 -0.08 -12.90
N ASP A 103 -3.08 0.04 -13.69
CA ASP A 103 -2.61 1.31 -14.27
C ASP A 103 -3.65 2.01 -15.14
N ARG A 104 -4.50 1.26 -15.84
CA ARG A 104 -5.58 1.84 -16.67
C ARG A 104 -6.76 2.38 -15.86
N MET A 105 -6.81 2.10 -14.55
CA MET A 105 -7.95 2.38 -13.68
C MET A 105 -7.61 3.31 -12.51
N GLN A 106 -6.33 3.59 -12.25
CA GLN A 106 -5.87 4.43 -11.15
C GLN A 106 -5.85 5.93 -11.50
#